data_AF-A0A969VJ30-F1
#
_entry.id   AF-A0A969VJ30-F1
#
_cell.length_a   1.000
_cell.length_b   1.000
_cell.length_c   1.000
_cell.angle_alpha   90.00
_cell.angle_beta   90.00
_cell.angle_gamma   90.00
#
_symmetry.space_group_name_H-M   'P 1'
#
loop_
_entity.id
_entity.type
_entity.pdbx_description
1 polymer ?
#
loop_
_entity_poly.entity_id
_entity_poly.type
_entity_poly.pdbx_seq_one_letter_code
_entity_poly.pdbx_strand_id
1 'polypeptide(L)' 'VTLPEGAVEGRTDFGTPGFGGACPPERAAPHRYVFTLFAIPDATLPIDANASGALVGFYANAMALERATLTATFGR' A
#
# COMPACT_ATOMS: atom_id res chain seq x y z
N VAL A 1 8.53 -10.81 -7.89
CA VAL A 1 7.29 -11.60 -7.69
C VAL A 1 6.41 -11.31 -8.89
N THR A 2 5.75 -12.33 -9.47
CA THR A 2 4.79 -12.10 -10.56
C THR A 2 3.42 -11.83 -9.98
N LEU A 3 2.84 -10.67 -10.30
CA LEU A 3 1.46 -10.34 -9.93
C LEU A 3 0.48 -11.16 -10.78
N PRO A 4 -0.74 -11.43 -10.27
CA PRO A 4 -1.83 -11.93 -11.10
C PRO A 4 -2.07 -11.02 -12.32
N GLU A 5 -2.56 -11.59 -13.42
CA GLU A 5 -2.90 -10.83 -14.62
C GLU A 5 -3.89 -9.71 -14.29
N GLY A 6 -3.62 -8.50 -14.80
CA GLY A 6 -4.43 -7.30 -14.55
C GLY A 6 -4.14 -6.55 -13.25
N ALA A 7 -3.34 -7.11 -12.33
CA ALA A 7 -2.91 -6.39 -11.14
C ALA A 7 -1.74 -5.43 -11.44
N VAL A 8 -1.74 -4.28 -10.76
CA VAL A 8 -0.75 -3.20 -10.94
C VAL A 8 -0.17 -2.80 -9.60
N GLU A 9 1.15 -2.66 -9.53
CA GLU A 9 1.84 -2.02 -8.41
C GLU A 9 1.92 -0.51 -8.62
N GLY A 10 1.38 0.26 -7.67
CA GLY A 10 1.46 1.73 -7.70
C GLY A 10 2.81 2.27 -7.21
N ARG A 11 3.07 3.55 -7.46
CA ARG A 11 4.30 4.23 -7.03
C ARG A 11 4.31 4.45 -5.52
N THR A 12 5.44 4.11 -4.89
CA THR A 12 5.67 4.35 -3.45
C THR A 12 6.53 5.60 -3.19
N ASP A 13 6.66 5.97 -1.92
CA ASP A 13 7.56 7.06 -1.50
C ASP A 13 9.05 6.74 -1.68
N PHE A 14 9.41 5.47 -1.96
CA PHE A 14 10.75 5.12 -2.46
C PHE A 14 11.00 5.56 -3.90
N GLY A 15 9.99 6.10 -4.59
CA GLY A 15 10.07 6.58 -5.96
C GLY A 15 9.86 5.49 -7.03
N THR A 16 9.77 4.23 -6.64
CA THR A 16 9.55 3.09 -7.53
C THR A 16 8.24 2.34 -7.21
N PRO A 17 7.63 1.66 -8.19
CA PRO A 17 6.55 0.72 -7.93
C PRO A 17 6.98 -0.47 -7.08
N GLY A 18 6.03 -1.02 -6.32
CA GLY A 18 6.20 -2.27 -5.56
C GLY A 18 6.66 -2.09 -4.11
N PHE A 19 6.78 -3.22 -3.39
CA PHE A 19 7.07 -3.22 -1.95
C PHE A 19 8.53 -2.88 -1.63
N GLY A 20 8.76 -1.81 -0.87
CA GLY A 20 10.10 -1.31 -0.49
C GLY A 20 10.62 -1.74 0.90
N GLY A 21 9.85 -2.47 1.70
CA GLY A 21 10.33 -2.99 2.99
C GLY A 21 10.50 -1.96 4.11
N ALA A 22 10.93 -2.45 5.27
CA ALA A 22 11.12 -1.66 6.49
C ALA A 22 12.55 -1.13 6.61
N CYS A 23 12.73 0.19 6.71
CA CYS A 23 14.02 0.82 6.94
C CYS A 23 13.88 1.99 7.96
N PRO A 24 13.60 1.70 9.24
CA PRO A 24 13.52 2.75 10.25
C PRO A 24 14.92 3.31 10.56
N PRO A 25 15.02 4.54 11.10
CA PRO A 25 16.29 5.08 11.58
C PRO A 25 16.89 4.18 12.68
N GLU A 26 18.22 4.10 12.72
CA GLU A 26 18.91 3.33 13.74
C GLU A 26 18.65 3.92 15.13
N ARG A 27 18.41 3.04 16.11
CA ARG A 27 18.18 3.38 17.53
C ARG A 27 16.94 4.23 17.80
N ALA A 28 16.07 4.44 16.81
CA ALA A 28 14.75 5.02 17.03
C ALA A 28 13.80 4.01 17.68
N ALA A 29 12.70 4.50 18.26
CA ALA A 29 11.62 3.61 18.69
C ALA A 29 11.09 2.79 17.49
N PRO A 30 10.68 1.52 17.67
CA PRO A 30 10.19 0.69 16.57
C PRO A 30 9.06 1.38 15.80
N HIS A 31 9.19 1.44 14.47
CA HIS A 31 8.14 1.97 13.61
C HIS A 31 7.00 0.96 13.48
N ARG A 32 5.79 1.48 13.24
CA ARG A 32 4.62 0.67 12.89
C ARG A 32 4.50 0.57 11.38
N TYR A 33 4.41 -0.64 10.87
CA TYR A 33 4.15 -0.96 9.47
C TYR A 33 2.73 -1.48 9.36
N VAL A 34 1.84 -0.65 8.83
CA VAL A 34 0.40 -0.89 8.77
C VAL A 34 0.05 -1.44 7.39
N PHE A 35 -0.26 -2.73 7.33
CA PHE A 35 -0.69 -3.41 6.12
C PHE A 35 -2.22 -3.45 6.10
N THR A 36 -2.83 -2.84 5.09
CA THR A 36 -4.30 -2.78 4.97
C THR A 36 -4.74 -3.45 3.68
N LEU A 37 -5.65 -4.41 3.81
CA LEU A 37 -6.39 -5.00 2.69
C LEU A 37 -7.75 -4.33 2.58
N PHE A 38 -8.11 -3.89 1.38
CA PHE A 38 -9.40 -3.28 1.08
C PHE A 38 -10.18 -4.18 0.12
N ALA A 39 -11.45 -4.44 0.44
CA ALA A 39 -12.39 -5.08 -0.47
C ALA A 39 -13.08 -3.99 -1.31
N ILE A 40 -12.75 -3.91 -2.60
CA ILE A 40 -13.30 -2.90 -3.53
C ILE A 40 -14.44 -3.53 -4.34
N PRO A 41 -15.60 -2.87 -4.50
CA PRO A 41 -16.74 -3.41 -5.22
C PRO A 41 -16.52 -3.49 -6.74
N ASP A 42 -15.67 -2.61 -7.26
CA ASP A 42 -15.37 -2.51 -8.69
C ASP A 42 -14.10 -3.28 -9.06
N ALA A 43 -14.09 -3.86 -10.26
CA ALA A 43 -12.96 -4.65 -10.76
C ALA A 43 -11.68 -3.82 -10.99
N THR A 44 -11.82 -2.51 -11.21
CA THR A 44 -10.70 -1.60 -11.49
C THR A 44 -10.93 -0.27 -10.80
N LEU A 45 -9.84 0.38 -10.37
CA LEU A 45 -9.86 1.77 -9.92
C LEU A 45 -9.55 2.70 -11.11
N PRO A 46 -10.13 3.91 -11.17
CA PRO A 46 -9.89 4.87 -12.25
C PRO A 46 -8.56 5.63 -12.04
N ILE A 47 -7.45 4.88 -11.98
CA ILE A 47 -6.08 5.37 -11.74
C ILE A 47 -5.08 4.66 -12.66
N ASP A 48 -3.93 5.28 -12.91
CA ASP A 48 -2.84 4.70 -13.70
C ASP A 48 -1.68 4.19 -12.81
N ALA A 49 -0.65 3.63 -13.45
CA ALA A 49 0.54 3.11 -12.76
C ALA A 49 1.39 4.18 -12.04
N ASN A 50 1.17 5.47 -12.32
CA ASN A 50 1.87 6.59 -11.69
C ASN A 50 1.09 7.20 -10.53
N ALA A 51 -0.11 6.70 -10.22
CA ALA A 51 -0.90 7.15 -9.09
C ALA A 51 -0.10 7.08 -7.80
N SER A 52 -0.17 8.16 -7.01
CA SER A 52 0.46 8.21 -5.69
C SER A 52 -0.27 7.29 -4.72
N GLY A 53 0.43 6.85 -3.67
CA GLY A 53 -0.21 6.14 -2.56
C GLY A 53 -1.39 6.91 -1.96
N ALA A 54 -1.35 8.24 -1.97
CA ALA A 54 -2.47 9.07 -1.52
C ALA A 54 -3.70 8.99 -2.44
N LEU A 55 -3.52 8.97 -3.77
CA LEU A 55 -4.64 8.84 -4.71
C LEU A 55 -5.25 7.43 -4.66
N VAL A 56 -4.41 6.39 -4.55
CA VAL A 56 -4.87 5.02 -4.28
C VAL A 56 -5.68 4.98 -2.98
N GLY A 57 -5.14 5.58 -1.93
CA GLY A 57 -5.81 5.68 -0.63
C GLY A 57 -7.13 6.45 -0.67
N PHE A 58 -7.23 7.51 -1.49
CA PHE A 58 -8.48 8.26 -1.68
C PHE A 58 -9.60 7.36 -2.20
N TYR A 59 -9.36 6.63 -3.30
CA TYR A 59 -10.35 5.69 -3.84
C TYR A 59 -10.63 4.53 -2.90
N ALA A 60 -9.60 3.90 -2.33
CA ALA A 60 -9.78 2.78 -1.42
C ALA A 60 -10.64 3.16 -0.20
N ASN A 61 -10.43 4.33 0.41
CA ASN A 61 -11.24 4.75 1.55
C ASN A 61 -12.67 5.15 1.16
N ALA A 62 -12.88 5.69 -0.04
CA ALA A 62 -14.19 6.09 -0.51
C ALA A 62 -15.06 4.91 -0.98
N MET A 63 -14.44 3.87 -1.55
CA MET A 63 -15.15 2.79 -2.24
C MET A 63 -15.16 1.46 -1.49
N ALA A 64 -14.26 1.24 -0.54
CA ALA A 64 -14.14 -0.08 0.09
C ALA A 64 -15.43 -0.50 0.80
N LEU A 65 -15.87 -1.73 0.52
CA LEU A 65 -16.94 -2.41 1.24
C LEU A 65 -16.49 -2.78 2.66
N GLU A 66 -15.24 -3.22 2.78
CA GLU A 66 -14.63 -3.61 4.05
C GLU A 66 -13.11 -3.39 4.00
N ARG A 67 -12.47 -3.33 5.17
CA ARG A 67 -11.02 -3.31 5.32
C ARG A 67 -10.56 -4.23 6.45
N ALA A 68 -9.43 -4.89 6.26
CA ALA A 68 -8.71 -5.61 7.31
C ALA A 68 -7.31 -5.01 7.47
N THR A 69 -6.81 -4.93 8.71
CA THR A 69 -5.51 -4.33 8.99
C THR A 69 -4.66 -5.24 9.85
N LEU A 70 -3.40 -5.42 9.44
CA LEU A 70 -2.34 -6.03 10.23
C LEU A 70 -1.27 -4.98 10.51
N THR A 71 -0.93 -4.77 11.78
CA THR A 71 0.18 -3.89 12.15
C THR A 71 1.35 -4.72 12.66
N ALA A 72 2.48 -4.62 11.98
CA ALA A 72 3.76 -5.17 12.43
C ALA A 72 4.66 -4.03 12.95
N THR A 73 5.64 -4.38 13.79
CA THR A 73 6.64 -3.43 14.27
C THR A 73 8.05 -3.90 13.89
N PHE A 74 8.93 -2.94 13.61
CA PHE A 74 10.35 -3.20 13.36
C PHE A 74 11.20 -2.01 13.81
N GLY A 75 12.36 -2.29 14.42
CA GLY A 75 13.38 -1.32 14.82
C GLY A 75 14.76 -1.79 14.37
N ARG A 76 15.68 -0.84 14.13
CA ARG A 76 17.05 -1.07 13.69
C ARG A 76 18.06 -0.63 14.73
#